data_AF-A0A2S8RIK7-F1
#
_entry.id   AF-A0A2S8RIK7-F1
#
_cell.length_a   1.000
_cell.length_b   1.000
_cell.length_c   1.000
_cell.angle_alpha   90.00
_cell.angle_beta   90.00
_cell.angle_gamma   90.00
#
_symmetry.space_group_name_H-M   'P 1'
#
loop_
_entity.id
_entity.type
_entity.pdbx_description
1 polymer ?
#
loop_
_entity_poly.entity_id
_entity_poly.type
_entity_poly.pdbx_seq_one_letter_code
_entity_poly.pdbx_strand_id
1 'polypeptide(L)'
;MPADKLGSYMQSLEFLKRANAAVFEAVRKLEAKGIQPAYLDRKTGRIVGHCDDAARANDSCEGRRVPDLLSGEDPIQGAGK
;
A
#
# COMPACT_ATOMS: atom_id res chain seq x y z
N MET A 1 -8.72 36.75 -7.11
CA MET A 1 -7.91 35.51 -7.24
C MET A 1 -8.77 34.50 -8.00
N PRO A 2 -8.30 33.84 -9.07
CA PRO A 2 -9.07 32.75 -9.66
C PRO A 2 -9.13 31.60 -8.65
N ALA A 3 -10.33 31.10 -8.38
CA ALA A 3 -10.57 30.08 -7.37
C ALA A 3 -9.81 28.77 -7.64
N ASP A 4 -9.42 28.53 -8.89
CA ASP A 4 -8.86 27.25 -9.33
C ASP A 4 -7.33 27.12 -9.24
N LYS A 5 -6.62 28.14 -8.74
CA LYS A 5 -5.15 28.10 -8.66
C LYS A 5 -4.63 26.89 -7.89
N LEU A 6 -5.31 26.53 -6.79
CA LEU A 6 -4.91 25.37 -5.99
C LEU A 6 -5.18 24.06 -6.74
N GLY A 7 -6.34 23.91 -7.37
CA GLY A 7 -6.69 22.74 -8.15
C GLY A 7 -5.74 22.53 -9.33
N SER A 8 -5.41 23.60 -10.06
CA SER A 8 -4.44 23.55 -11.15
C SER A 8 -3.04 23.20 -10.66
N TYR A 9 -2.62 23.72 -9.49
CA TYR A 9 -1.35 23.34 -8.90
C TYR A 9 -1.32 21.85 -8.49
N MET A 10 -2.38 21.35 -7.87
CA MET A 10 -2.50 19.93 -7.45
C MET A 10 -2.44 18.96 -8.64
N GLN A 11 -2.89 19.39 -9.83
CA GLN A 11 -2.81 18.60 -11.06
C GLN A 11 -1.49 18.82 -11.82
N SER A 12 -0.67 19.77 -11.39
CA SER A 12 0.59 20.08 -12.07
C SER A 12 1.62 18.97 -11.90
N LEU A 13 2.48 18.82 -12.91
CA LEU A 13 3.62 17.91 -12.86
C LEU A 13 4.56 18.25 -11.69
N GLU A 14 4.67 19.53 -11.34
CA GLU A 14 5.51 19.98 -10.24
C GLU A 14 5.01 19.46 -8.89
N PHE A 15 3.72 19.58 -8.63
CA PHE A 15 3.11 19.02 -7.42
C PHE A 15 3.32 17.50 -7.37
N LEU A 16 3.07 16.79 -8.47
CA LEU A 16 3.25 15.34 -8.53
C LEU A 16 4.70 14.94 -8.21
N LYS A 17 5.70 15.65 -8.76
CA LYS A 17 7.12 15.43 -8.45
C LYS A 17 7.41 15.60 -6.96
N ARG A 18 6.93 16.69 -6.35
CA ARG A 18 7.14 16.99 -4.93
C ARG A 18 6.45 15.96 -4.02
N ALA A 19 5.21 15.61 -4.34
CA ALA A 19 4.44 14.59 -3.62
C ALA A 19 5.14 13.22 -3.69
N ASN A 20 5.58 12.79 -4.87
CA ASN A 20 6.29 11.53 -5.04
C ASN A 20 7.61 11.51 -4.26
N ALA A 21 8.37 12.60 -4.25
CA ALA A 21 9.60 12.71 -3.46
C ALA A 21 9.33 12.61 -1.95
N ALA A 22 8.28 13.27 -1.46
CA ALA A 22 7.89 13.20 -0.06
C ALA A 22 7.45 11.77 0.36
N VAL A 23 6.69 11.09 -0.50
CA VAL A 23 6.28 9.70 -0.27
C VAL A 23 7.50 8.78 -0.26
N PHE A 24 8.43 8.94 -1.20
CA PHE A 24 9.66 8.14 -1.26
C PHE A 24 10.49 8.26 0.02
N GLU A 25 10.69 9.47 0.54
CA GLU A 25 11.40 9.70 1.79
C GLU A 25 10.68 9.09 3.00
N ALA A 26 9.36 9.16 3.03
CA ALA A 26 8.56 8.53 4.09
C ALA A 26 8.70 7.00 4.07
N VAL A 27 8.61 6.39 2.88
CA VAL A 27 8.78 4.95 2.70
C VAL A 27 10.18 4.51 3.14
N ARG A 28 11.24 5.20 2.71
CA ARG A 28 12.62 4.94 3.15
C ARG A 28 12.75 4.89 4.68
N LYS A 29 12.10 5.82 5.38
CA LYS A 29 12.12 5.88 6.86
C LYS A 29 11.35 4.72 7.51
N LEU A 30 10.29 4.25 6.87
CA LEU A 30 9.52 3.09 7.34
C LEU A 30 10.33 1.80 7.13
N GLU A 31 10.95 1.65 5.97
CA GLU A 31 11.83 0.51 5.66
C GLU A 31 13.03 0.45 6.63
N ALA A 32 13.63 1.59 6.96
CA ALA A 32 14.70 1.66 7.98
C ALA A 32 14.24 1.23 9.38
N LYS A 33 12.93 1.26 9.65
CA LYS A 33 12.31 0.74 10.89
C LYS A 33 11.85 -0.71 10.76
N GLY A 34 12.14 -1.37 9.64
CA GLY A 34 11.68 -2.73 9.34
C GLY A 34 10.22 -2.83 8.93
N ILE A 35 9.55 -1.71 8.63
CA ILE A 35 8.17 -1.69 8.17
C ILE A 35 8.18 -1.73 6.64
N GLN A 36 7.79 -2.87 6.05
CA GLN A 36 7.74 -3.04 4.61
C GLN A 36 6.50 -2.34 4.01
N PRO A 37 6.67 -1.53 2.95
CA PRO A 37 5.54 -0.93 2.25
C PRO A 37 4.80 -1.98 1.41
N ALA A 38 3.47 -2.00 1.52
CA ALA A 38 2.60 -2.74 0.61
C ALA A 38 2.08 -1.78 -0.47
N TYR A 39 2.32 -2.08 -1.76
CA TYR A 39 1.82 -1.26 -2.86
C TYR A 39 0.55 -1.86 -3.43
N LEU A 40 -0.46 -1.05 -3.74
CA LEU A 40 -1.65 -1.51 -4.45
C LEU A 40 -1.54 -1.16 -5.93
N ASP A 41 -1.53 -2.15 -6.81
CA ASP A 41 -1.73 -1.92 -8.23
C ASP A 41 -3.19 -1.54 -8.47
N ARG A 42 -3.40 -0.30 -8.89
CA ARG A 42 -4.74 0.27 -9.15
C ARG A 42 -5.46 -0.40 -10.32
N LYS A 43 -4.73 -0.99 -11.27
CA LYS A 43 -5.34 -1.64 -12.44
C LYS A 43 -5.87 -3.02 -12.10
N THR A 44 -5.12 -3.75 -11.30
CA THR A 44 -5.41 -5.16 -10.98
C THR A 44 -6.05 -5.33 -9.60
N GLY A 45 -6.00 -4.30 -8.75
CA GLY A 45 -6.45 -4.36 -7.35
C GLY A 45 -5.58 -5.28 -6.48
N ARG A 46 -4.40 -5.68 -6.97
CA ARG A 46 -3.50 -6.59 -6.27
C ARG A 46 -2.47 -5.84 -5.46
N ILE A 47 -2.13 -6.37 -4.30
CA ILE A 47 -0.98 -5.88 -3.54
C ILE A 47 0.29 -6.43 -4.19
N VAL A 48 1.24 -5.55 -4.46
CA VAL A 48 2.54 -5.80 -5.08
C VAL A 48 3.63 -5.38 -4.09
N GLY A 49 4.72 -6.15 -4.02
CA GLY A 49 5.85 -5.88 -3.12
C GLY A 49 5.90 -6.72 -1.84
N HIS A 50 4.96 -7.65 -1.64
CA HIS A 50 5.11 -8.69 -0.61
C HIS A 50 6.13 -9.73 -1.11
N CYS A 51 7.39 -9.57 -0.71
CA CYS A 51 8.44 -10.54 -0.98
C CYS A 51 8.74 -11.32 0.30
N ASP A 52 7.79 -12.12 0.77
CA ASP A 52 8.05 -13.24 1.69
C ASP A 52 7.80 -14.62 1.02
N ASP A 53 7.41 -14.65 -0.27
CA ASP A 53 7.05 -15.89 -0.96
C ASP A 53 8.17 -16.50 -1.83
N ALA A 54 9.44 -16.14 -1.60
CA ALA A 54 10.56 -16.91 -2.15
C ALA A 54 10.87 -18.19 -1.34
N ALA A 55 10.18 -18.41 -0.20
CA ALA A 55 10.50 -19.50 0.73
C ALA A 55 9.35 -20.48 1.02
N ARG A 56 8.14 -20.32 0.46
CA ARG A 56 7.10 -21.36 0.57
C ARG A 56 6.88 -22.08 -0.73
N ALA A 57 7.33 -23.33 -0.71
CA ALA A 57 7.03 -24.38 -1.64
C ALA A 57 5.59 -24.27 -2.21
N ASN A 58 5.54 -24.23 -3.55
CA ASN A 58 4.56 -24.92 -4.38
C ASN A 58 3.09 -24.53 -4.40
N ASP A 59 2.66 -23.37 -3.87
CA ASP A 59 1.27 -22.93 -4.03
C ASP A 59 1.18 -21.53 -4.66
N SER A 60 0.84 -21.49 -5.95
CA SER A 60 0.29 -20.40 -6.77
C SER A 60 0.53 -18.94 -6.30
N CYS A 61 1.34 -18.21 -7.08
CA CYS A 61 1.63 -16.76 -6.94
C CYS A 61 0.42 -15.82 -7.19
N GLU A 62 -0.80 -16.23 -6.83
CA GLU A 62 -1.96 -15.34 -6.88
C GLU A 62 -1.95 -14.43 -5.64
N GLY A 63 -1.27 -13.28 -5.76
CA GLY A 63 -1.27 -12.25 -4.71
C GLY A 63 -2.69 -11.93 -4.22
N ARG A 64 -2.88 -11.88 -2.90
CA ARG A 64 -4.19 -11.63 -2.26
C ARG A 64 -4.79 -10.31 -2.74
N ARG A 65 -6.10 -10.29 -3.00
CA ARG A 65 -6.83 -9.05 -3.33
C ARG A 65 -7.12 -8.28 -2.04
N VAL A 66 -7.14 -6.95 -2.12
CA VAL A 66 -7.40 -6.07 -0.97
C VAL A 66 -8.68 -6.40 -0.17
N PRO A 67 -9.81 -6.77 -0.80
CA PRO A 67 -11.02 -7.13 -0.05
C PRO A 67 -10.80 -8.31 0.90
N ASP A 68 -9.93 -9.25 0.54
CA ASP A 68 -9.69 -10.48 1.32
C ASP A 68 -8.88 -10.21 2.59
N LEU A 69 -8.12 -9.11 2.63
CA LEU A 69 -7.37 -8.67 3.82
C LEU A 69 -8.23 -7.85 4.79
N LEU A 70 -9.27 -7.18 4.28
CA LEU A 70 -10.19 -6.38 5.10
C LEU A 70 -11.39 -7.18 5.61
N SER A 71 -11.58 -8.41 5.14
CA SER A 71 -12.69 -9.30 5.51
C SER A 71 -12.35 -10.29 6.64
N GLY A 72 -11.14 -10.22 7.20
CA GLY A 72 -10.73 -11.02 8.35
C GLY A 72 -11.20 -10.41 9.66
N GLU A 73 -12.51 -10.46 9.94
CA GLU A 73 -12.97 -10.45 11.32
C GLU A 73 -12.55 -11.78 11.94
N ASP A 74 -11.43 -11.79 12.68
CA ASP A 74 -11.09 -12.91 13.54
C ASP A 74 -12.25 -13.13 14.53
N PRO A 75 -12.94 -14.29 14.56
CA PRO A 75 -13.82 -14.58 15.66
C PRO A 75 -12.95 -14.69 16.90
N ILE A 76 -13.10 -13.75 17.83
CA ILE A 76 -12.51 -13.83 19.16
C ILE A 76 -13.00 -15.16 19.76
N GLN A 77 -12.13 -16.17 19.75
CA GLN A 77 -12.33 -17.41 20.50
C GLN A 77 -12.26 -17.05 21.98
N GLY A 78 -13.43 -16.80 22.55
CA GLY A 78 -13.61 -16.77 24.00
C GLY A 78 -13.29 -18.15 24.57
N ALA A 79 -12.09 -18.29 25.13
CA ALA A 79 -11.75 -19.38 26.02
C ALA A 79 -12.28 -19.07 27.42
N GLY A 80 -13.07 -19.98 28.03
CA GLY A 80 -13.30 -19.91 29.47
C GLY A 80 -14.55 -20.61 30.02
N LYS A 81 -14.42 -21.94 30.17
CA LYS A 81 -15.07 -22.86 31.14
C LYS A 81 -16.59 -23.03 31.13
#